data_AF-A0AAN1W0Q4-F1
#
_entry.id   AF-A0AAN1W0Q4-F1
#
_cell.length_a   1.000
_cell.length_b   1.000
_cell.length_c   1.000
_cell.angle_alpha   90.00
_cell.angle_beta   90.00
_cell.angle_gamma   90.00
#
_symmetry.space_group_name_H-M   'P 1'
#
loop_
_entity.id
_entity.type
_entity.pdbx_description
1 polymer ?
#
loop_
_entity_poly.entity_id
_entity_poly.type
_entity_poly.pdbx_seq_one_letter_code
_entity_poly.pdbx_strand_id
1 'polypeptide(L)'
;MKRFLTLLTIALTCLSLFAATAEAKRFGGGGSVGKQRSMAPQQAQQAPAAAPAPVQGATPPKQGNKWLGPLAGLAAGVGLAALLSHFGLGEGMGMILMIVLAVVAVMFLVSMLRKKQQPAMQYAGAGAPYGGTQQPATQPLSGGADTPAAAATGNIPADFPVESFLRGAKTTFIRLQAANDRKDLNDIREYTTPEMFAEISMQMQERGDAAQKTDVVAIDTVLLEVANEGTQAIASVRMTGQLRENNGAPESFDEIWHVQKNLADDKSVWLLAGIQQTTLH
;
A
#
# COMPACT_ATOMS: atom_id res chain seq x y z
N MET A 1 26.36 -41.49 9.78
CA MET A 1 25.36 -41.53 8.68
C MET A 1 23.93 -41.69 9.17
N LYS A 2 23.58 -42.75 9.93
CA LYS A 2 22.19 -42.95 10.42
C LYS A 2 21.62 -41.76 11.20
N ARG A 3 22.38 -41.17 12.14
CA ARG A 3 21.94 -40.01 12.95
C ARG A 3 21.73 -38.72 12.14
N PHE A 4 22.49 -38.55 11.05
CA PHE A 4 22.31 -37.42 10.14
C PHE A 4 21.04 -37.58 9.30
N LEU A 5 20.77 -38.81 8.83
CA LEU A 5 19.55 -39.12 8.11
C LEU A 5 18.32 -38.95 9.00
N THR A 6 18.38 -39.33 10.28
CA THR A 6 17.26 -39.13 11.23
C THR A 6 16.97 -37.65 11.46
N LEU A 7 18.00 -36.83 11.66
CA LEU A 7 17.85 -35.38 11.85
C LEU A 7 17.35 -34.67 10.59
N LEU A 8 17.82 -35.08 9.39
CA LEU A 8 17.32 -34.57 8.12
C LEU A 8 15.84 -34.89 7.94
N THR A 9 15.42 -36.10 8.30
CA THR A 9 14.01 -36.52 8.18
C THR A 9 13.13 -35.70 9.14
N ILE A 10 13.55 -35.53 10.40
CA ILE A 10 12.84 -34.69 11.38
C ILE A 10 12.77 -33.24 10.92
N ALA A 11 13.87 -32.68 10.39
CA ALA A 11 13.88 -31.31 9.85
C ALA A 11 12.94 -31.16 8.65
N LEU A 12 12.89 -32.14 7.74
CA LEU A 12 11.98 -32.13 6.60
C LEU A 12 10.52 -32.25 7.04
N THR A 13 10.22 -33.08 8.05
CA THR A 13 8.87 -33.22 8.61
C THR A 13 8.44 -31.97 9.38
N CYS A 14 9.34 -31.34 10.14
CA CYS A 14 9.07 -30.05 10.79
C CYS A 14 8.89 -28.91 9.79
N LEU A 15 9.58 -28.93 8.65
CA LEU A 15 9.39 -27.94 7.58
C LEU A 15 8.07 -28.14 6.82
N SER A 16 7.52 -29.36 6.80
CA SER A 16 6.18 -29.63 6.24
C SER A 16 5.02 -29.25 7.16
N LEU A 17 5.30 -28.93 8.43
CA LEU A 17 4.31 -28.45 9.42
C LEU A 17 4.05 -26.94 9.33
N PHE A 18 4.75 -26.21 8.46
CA PHE A 18 4.27 -24.91 7.98
C PHE A 18 3.17 -25.16 6.94
N ALA A 19 2.04 -25.70 7.39
CA ALA A 19 0.81 -25.60 6.63
C ALA A 19 0.64 -24.11 6.31
N ALA A 20 0.54 -23.77 5.03
CA ALA A 20 0.07 -22.47 4.61
C ALA A 20 -1.17 -22.18 5.45
N THR A 21 -1.08 -21.24 6.38
CA THR A 21 -2.23 -20.78 7.11
C THR A 21 -3.17 -20.29 6.03
N ALA A 22 -4.27 -21.01 5.82
CA ALA A 22 -5.36 -20.52 5.00
C ALA A 22 -5.94 -19.32 5.78
N GLU A 23 -5.26 -18.17 5.68
CA GLU A 23 -5.80 -16.91 6.12
C GLU A 23 -7.10 -16.73 5.36
N ALA A 24 -8.18 -16.52 6.10
CA ALA A 24 -9.42 -16.08 5.47
C ALA A 24 -9.11 -14.77 4.77
N LYS A 25 -9.17 -14.77 3.45
CA LYS A 25 -8.97 -13.54 2.69
C LYS A 25 -10.32 -12.95 2.37
N ARG A 26 -10.57 -11.73 2.85
CA ARG A 26 -11.65 -10.85 2.37
C ARG A 26 -11.76 -10.87 0.84
N PHE A 27 -12.93 -10.55 0.31
CA PHE A 27 -13.18 -10.47 -1.13
C PHE A 27 -12.08 -9.65 -1.82
N GLY A 28 -11.48 -10.20 -2.89
CA GLY A 28 -10.32 -9.60 -3.57
C GLY A 28 -8.95 -10.01 -3.00
N GLY A 29 -8.91 -10.88 -2.00
CA GLY A 29 -7.67 -11.49 -1.55
C GLY A 29 -6.78 -10.59 -0.68
N GLY A 30 -7.25 -9.38 -0.31
CA GLY A 30 -6.42 -8.31 0.26
C GLY A 30 -5.41 -7.71 -0.74
N GLY A 31 -5.52 -8.06 -2.02
CA GLY A 31 -4.64 -7.61 -3.08
C GLY A 31 -5.30 -6.58 -3.99
N SER A 32 -4.54 -6.08 -4.96
CA SER A 32 -5.12 -5.35 -6.09
C SER A 32 -5.45 -6.34 -7.20
N VAL A 33 -6.67 -6.29 -7.73
CA VAL A 33 -7.17 -7.21 -8.75
C VAL A 33 -8.10 -6.48 -9.73
N GLY A 34 -8.19 -6.98 -10.97
CA GLY A 34 -9.03 -6.38 -12.00
C GLY A 34 -8.54 -5.01 -12.46
N LYS A 35 -9.47 -4.12 -12.85
CA LYS A 35 -9.16 -2.77 -13.35
C LYS A 35 -8.48 -1.95 -12.26
N GLN A 36 -7.30 -1.38 -12.57
CA GLN A 36 -6.56 -0.43 -11.74
C GLN A 36 -6.54 0.94 -12.42
N ARG A 37 -6.59 2.02 -11.63
CA ARG A 37 -6.49 3.39 -12.17
C ARG A 37 -5.44 4.18 -11.42
N SER A 38 -4.51 4.76 -12.18
CA SER A 38 -3.62 5.78 -11.64
C SER A 38 -4.41 7.06 -11.46
N MET A 39 -4.79 7.36 -10.22
CA MET A 39 -5.29 8.67 -9.86
C MET A 39 -4.09 9.59 -9.67
N ALA A 40 -4.17 10.81 -10.22
CA ALA A 40 -3.17 11.83 -9.91
C ALA A 40 -3.08 12.00 -8.39
N PRO A 41 -1.87 11.99 -7.80
CA PRO A 41 -1.72 12.05 -6.36
C PRO A 41 -2.40 13.31 -5.83
N GLN A 42 -3.37 13.12 -4.94
CA GLN A 42 -3.94 14.21 -4.16
C GLN A 42 -2.79 14.82 -3.38
N GLN A 43 -2.41 16.04 -3.74
CA GLN A 43 -1.43 16.81 -2.99
C GLN A 43 -1.96 16.91 -1.56
N ALA A 44 -1.28 16.25 -0.62
CA ALA A 44 -1.51 16.49 0.78
C ALA A 44 -1.25 17.98 1.00
N GLN A 45 -2.31 18.73 1.30
CA GLN A 45 -2.24 20.14 1.66
C GLN A 45 -1.21 20.27 2.77
N GLN A 46 -0.04 20.85 2.46
CA GLN A 46 0.94 21.22 3.47
C GLN A 46 0.24 22.13 4.47
N ALA A 47 0.24 21.73 5.74
CA ALA A 47 -0.15 22.62 6.82
C ALA A 47 0.67 23.93 6.69
N PRO A 48 0.05 25.11 6.85
CA PRO A 48 0.77 26.37 6.77
C PRO A 48 1.96 26.36 7.72
N ALA A 49 3.15 26.57 7.17
CA ALA A 49 4.36 26.74 7.96
C ALA A 49 4.14 27.91 8.93
N ALA A 50 4.29 27.65 10.23
CA ALA A 50 4.27 28.68 11.25
C ALA A 50 5.35 29.73 10.94
N ALA A 51 4.97 31.00 11.02
CA ALA A 51 5.87 32.13 10.78
C ALA A 51 7.10 32.05 11.70
N PRO A 52 8.32 32.25 11.18
CA PRO A 52 9.51 32.26 12.02
C PRO A 52 9.55 33.52 12.89
N ALA A 53 9.69 33.32 14.21
CA ALA A 53 10.00 34.40 15.14
C ALA A 53 11.42 34.94 14.86
N PRO A 54 11.66 36.25 15.01
CA PRO A 54 12.95 36.85 14.71
C PRO A 54 13.99 36.46 15.76
N VAL A 55 14.99 35.68 15.35
CA VAL A 55 16.22 35.45 16.12
C VAL A 55 17.31 36.40 15.65
N GLN A 56 17.83 37.18 16.59
CA GLN A 56 18.94 38.11 16.40
C GLN A 56 20.27 37.35 16.27
N GLY A 57 21.01 37.67 15.20
CA GLY A 57 22.47 37.74 15.12
C GLY A 57 23.32 36.53 15.53
N ALA A 58 23.80 35.77 14.55
CA ALA A 58 25.11 35.11 14.62
C ALA A 58 25.71 34.96 13.21
N THR A 59 27.00 35.27 13.11
CA THR A 59 27.83 35.33 11.90
C THR A 59 28.05 33.96 11.21
N PRO A 60 28.30 33.93 9.89
CA PRO A 60 28.44 32.67 9.15
C PRO A 60 29.82 32.02 9.37
N PRO A 61 29.92 30.72 9.70
CA PRO A 61 31.18 30.01 9.62
C PRO A 61 31.41 29.51 8.19
N LYS A 62 32.68 29.62 7.79
CA LYS A 62 33.28 29.16 6.54
C LYS A 62 32.92 27.71 6.19
N GLN A 63 32.73 27.50 4.90
CA GLN A 63 32.69 26.22 4.21
C GLN A 63 33.94 25.38 4.55
N GLY A 64 33.74 24.38 5.44
CA GLY A 64 34.74 23.40 5.84
C GLY A 64 34.47 22.02 5.23
N ASN A 65 35.54 21.32 4.86
CA ASN A 65 35.55 20.07 4.10
C ASN A 65 34.65 18.96 4.70
N LYS A 66 33.86 18.34 3.82
CA LYS A 66 32.93 17.22 4.07
C LYS A 66 33.65 15.86 4.28
N TRP A 67 34.93 15.87 4.62
CA TRP A 67 35.80 14.68 4.62
C TRP A 67 36.21 14.22 6.02
N LEU A 68 35.48 14.63 7.06
CA LEU A 68 35.71 14.22 8.45
C LEU A 68 34.54 13.43 9.08
N GLY A 69 33.54 13.07 8.28
CA GLY A 69 32.38 12.28 8.73
C GLY A 69 32.65 10.83 9.16
N PRO A 70 33.60 10.07 8.57
CA PRO A 70 33.72 8.65 8.88
C PRO A 70 34.38 8.31 10.23
N LEU A 71 35.06 9.25 10.89
CA LEU A 71 35.82 8.97 12.12
C LEU A 71 35.08 9.30 13.42
N ALA A 72 33.97 10.04 13.35
CA ALA A 72 33.10 10.28 14.52
C ALA A 72 32.30 9.02 14.93
N GLY A 73 32.15 8.04 14.03
CA GLY A 73 31.45 6.77 14.31
C GLY A 73 32.25 5.75 15.13
N LEU A 74 33.56 5.94 15.30
CA LEU A 74 34.41 4.99 16.04
C LEU A 74 34.37 5.19 17.56
N ALA A 75 33.94 6.35 18.07
CA ALA A 75 33.91 6.63 19.51
C ALA A 75 32.70 6.00 20.24
N ALA A 76 31.61 5.69 19.54
CA ALA A 76 30.43 5.05 20.13
C ALA A 76 30.57 3.50 20.24
N GLY A 77 31.50 2.90 19.50
CA GLY A 77 31.67 1.44 19.46
C GLY A 77 32.46 0.85 20.64
N VAL A 78 33.25 1.66 21.36
CA VAL A 78 34.10 1.16 22.45
C VAL A 78 33.31 0.90 23.73
N GLY A 79 32.21 1.62 23.96
CA GLY A 79 31.37 1.45 25.15
C GLY A 79 30.64 0.10 25.23
N LEU A 80 30.30 -0.48 24.07
CA LEU A 80 29.64 -1.80 24.01
C LEU A 80 30.63 -2.95 24.27
N ALA A 81 31.89 -2.81 23.87
CA ALA A 81 32.92 -3.81 24.15
C ALA A 81 33.25 -3.90 25.66
N ALA A 82 33.19 -2.77 26.38
CA ALA A 82 33.44 -2.72 27.82
C ALA A 82 32.29 -3.34 28.64
N LEU A 83 31.03 -3.20 28.21
CA LEU A 83 29.88 -3.84 28.86
C LEU A 83 29.81 -5.35 28.58
N LEU A 84 30.22 -5.80 27.39
CA LEU A 84 30.29 -7.23 27.05
C LEU A 84 31.43 -7.96 27.78
N SER A 85 32.48 -7.26 28.19
CA SER A 85 33.61 -7.84 28.95
C SER A 85 33.26 -8.18 30.41
N HIS A 86 32.21 -7.56 30.97
CA HIS A 86 31.86 -7.72 32.38
C HIS A 86 30.99 -8.96 32.69
N PHE A 87 30.38 -9.57 31.68
CA PHE A 87 29.48 -10.74 31.83
C PHE A 87 30.10 -12.00 31.24
N GLY A 88 31.22 -12.44 31.81
CA GLY A 88 31.93 -13.66 31.42
C GLY A 88 30.98 -14.80 31.01
N LEU A 89 31.00 -15.14 29.72
CA LEU A 89 30.20 -16.21 29.12
C LEU A 89 31.10 -16.99 28.16
N GLY A 90 31.49 -18.17 28.61
CA GLY A 90 32.42 -19.07 27.95
C GLY A 90 31.87 -19.69 26.67
N GLU A 91 32.81 -20.19 25.85
CA GLU A 91 32.77 -21.22 24.79
C GLU A 91 31.62 -21.25 23.74
N GLY A 92 30.44 -20.68 23.98
CA GLY A 92 29.32 -20.55 23.03
C GLY A 92 29.32 -19.27 22.19
N MET A 93 30.11 -18.25 22.56
CA MET A 93 30.17 -16.97 21.84
C MET A 93 30.79 -17.07 20.44
N GLY A 94 31.67 -18.04 20.19
CA GLY A 94 32.28 -18.26 18.88
C GLY A 94 31.26 -18.71 17.82
N MET A 95 30.31 -19.55 18.21
CA MET A 95 29.23 -20.01 17.32
C MET A 95 28.20 -18.92 17.07
N ILE A 96 27.85 -18.14 18.09
CA ILE A 96 26.91 -17.01 17.95
C ILE A 96 27.51 -15.92 17.05
N LEU A 97 28.79 -15.59 17.21
CA LEU A 97 29.49 -14.66 16.31
C LEU A 97 29.55 -15.17 14.86
N MET A 98 29.79 -16.47 14.66
CA MET A 98 29.77 -17.09 13.33
C MET A 98 28.38 -17.03 12.68
N ILE A 99 27.31 -17.26 13.47
CA ILE A 99 25.93 -17.18 12.98
C ILE A 99 25.57 -15.73 12.62
N VAL A 100 25.91 -14.75 13.47
CA VAL A 100 25.65 -13.34 13.19
C VAL A 100 26.42 -12.87 11.94
N LEU A 101 27.69 -13.27 11.79
CA LEU A 101 28.47 -12.96 10.59
C LEU A 101 27.91 -13.63 9.34
N ALA A 102 27.42 -14.86 9.43
CA ALA A 102 26.79 -15.55 8.32
C ALA A 102 25.49 -14.85 7.88
N VAL A 103 24.65 -14.42 8.83
CA VAL A 103 23.41 -13.67 8.54
C VAL A 103 23.73 -12.33 7.88
N VAL A 104 24.72 -11.59 8.38
CA VAL A 104 25.15 -10.32 7.79
C VAL A 104 25.74 -10.52 6.39
N ALA A 105 26.53 -11.58 6.18
CA ALA A 105 27.09 -11.91 4.87
C ALA A 105 26.00 -12.26 3.84
N VAL A 106 24.98 -13.03 4.23
CA VAL A 106 23.83 -13.36 3.37
C VAL A 106 23.00 -12.12 3.05
N MET A 107 22.71 -11.27 4.05
CA MET A 107 22.00 -10.00 3.81
C MET A 107 22.78 -9.07 2.88
N PHE A 108 24.11 -9.00 3.03
CA PHE A 108 24.97 -8.19 2.16
C PHE A 108 24.99 -8.73 0.73
N LEU A 109 25.07 -10.05 0.55
CA LEU A 109 25.05 -10.70 -0.76
C LEU A 109 23.70 -10.46 -1.47
N VAL A 110 22.58 -10.64 -0.78
CA VAL A 110 21.23 -10.38 -1.31
C VAL A 110 21.05 -8.89 -1.64
N SER A 111 21.54 -7.99 -0.80
CA SER A 111 21.51 -6.53 -1.05
C SER A 111 22.32 -6.13 -2.28
N MET A 112 23.50 -6.75 -2.48
CA MET A 112 24.38 -6.47 -3.61
C MET A 112 23.83 -7.01 -4.94
N LEU A 113 23.14 -8.15 -4.92
CA LEU A 113 22.47 -8.69 -6.11
C LEU A 113 21.20 -7.90 -6.46
N ARG A 114 20.42 -7.45 -5.47
CA ARG A 114 19.24 -6.62 -5.68
C ARG A 114 19.59 -5.22 -6.24
N LYS A 115 20.76 -4.67 -5.90
CA LYS A 115 21.24 -3.38 -6.45
C LYS A 115 21.65 -3.43 -7.92
N LYS A 116 21.80 -4.60 -8.54
CA LYS A 116 22.08 -4.74 -9.98
C LYS A 116 20.83 -4.86 -10.86
N GLN A 117 19.62 -4.82 -10.28
CA GLN A 117 18.35 -4.99 -11.01
C GLN A 117 17.38 -3.79 -10.91
N GLN A 118 17.86 -2.59 -10.57
CA GLN A 118 17.08 -1.38 -10.81
C GLN A 118 17.46 -0.77 -12.18
N PRO A 119 16.65 -0.97 -13.24
CA PRO A 119 16.74 -0.12 -14.42
C PRO A 119 16.25 1.29 -14.03
N ALA A 120 17.17 2.24 -13.99
CA ALA A 120 16.83 3.65 -13.95
C ALA A 120 16.15 4.02 -15.28
N MET A 121 14.83 4.20 -15.26
CA MET A 121 14.12 4.90 -16.32
C MET A 121 14.56 6.37 -16.30
N GLN A 122 15.50 6.67 -17.18
CA GLN A 122 15.99 8.01 -17.46
C GLN A 122 15.15 8.59 -18.60
N TYR A 123 14.22 9.49 -18.27
CA TYR A 123 13.45 10.23 -19.26
C TYR A 123 14.13 11.59 -19.57
N ALA A 124 14.67 11.62 -20.79
CA ALA A 124 14.66 12.68 -21.81
C ALA A 124 15.09 14.14 -21.49
N GLY A 125 15.94 14.66 -22.39
CA GLY A 125 15.74 15.99 -22.96
C GLY A 125 16.97 16.89 -23.04
N ALA A 126 17.83 16.68 -24.03
CA ALA A 126 18.80 17.68 -24.48
C ALA A 126 18.17 18.54 -25.59
N GLY A 127 18.27 19.87 -25.50
CA GLY A 127 17.87 20.77 -26.59
C GLY A 127 17.72 22.26 -26.26
N ALA A 128 18.83 22.91 -25.90
CA ALA A 128 19.25 24.29 -26.25
C ALA A 128 18.32 25.54 -26.09
N PRO A 129 18.93 26.75 -26.02
CA PRO A 129 18.44 27.88 -25.22
C PRO A 129 17.73 28.95 -26.05
N TYR A 130 16.80 29.68 -25.41
CA TYR A 130 16.46 31.03 -25.87
C TYR A 130 16.10 31.92 -24.67
N GLY A 131 16.76 33.07 -24.60
CA GLY A 131 16.55 34.10 -23.58
C GLY A 131 15.22 34.82 -23.76
N GLY A 132 14.72 35.36 -22.66
CA GLY A 132 13.52 36.19 -22.64
C GLY A 132 13.07 36.50 -21.22
N THR A 133 13.62 37.58 -20.67
CA THR A 133 12.99 38.50 -19.70
C THR A 133 12.06 37.91 -18.63
N GLN A 134 12.58 37.86 -17.40
CA GLN A 134 11.80 37.82 -16.17
C GLN A 134 10.86 39.03 -16.08
N GLN A 135 9.55 38.78 -16.05
CA GLN A 135 8.54 39.75 -15.65
C GLN A 135 7.92 39.27 -14.32
N PRO A 136 8.01 40.03 -13.21
CA PRO A 136 7.37 39.66 -11.95
C PRO A 136 5.87 39.91 -12.04
N ALA A 137 5.07 38.85 -12.11
CA ALA A 137 3.62 38.95 -12.02
C ALA A 137 3.19 39.03 -10.55
N THR A 138 2.68 40.20 -10.20
CA THR A 138 2.12 40.57 -8.90
C THR A 138 0.97 39.67 -8.50
N GLN A 139 1.04 39.10 -7.30
CA GLN A 139 -0.10 38.46 -6.65
C GLN A 139 -1.14 39.53 -6.26
N PRO A 140 -2.42 39.38 -6.63
CA PRO A 140 -3.49 40.16 -6.02
C PRO A 140 -3.82 39.55 -4.65
N LEU A 141 -3.65 40.38 -3.63
CA LEU A 141 -4.14 40.19 -2.28
C LEU A 141 -5.66 40.47 -2.26
N SER A 142 -6.47 39.42 -2.09
CA SER A 142 -7.89 39.51 -1.70
C SER A 142 -8.17 38.25 -0.87
N GLY A 143 -8.38 38.35 0.44
CA GLY A 143 -9.60 38.88 1.03
C GLY A 143 -10.42 37.68 1.51
N GLY A 144 -10.41 37.43 2.82
CA GLY A 144 -10.84 36.18 3.42
C GLY A 144 -12.30 35.79 3.18
N ALA A 145 -12.48 34.50 2.94
CA ALA A 145 -13.63 33.72 3.38
C ALA A 145 -13.11 32.29 3.62
N ASP A 146 -13.29 31.80 4.84
CA ASP A 146 -13.05 30.39 5.19
C ASP A 146 -13.99 29.50 4.35
N THR A 147 -13.50 29.03 3.19
CA THR A 147 -14.06 27.85 2.55
C THR A 147 -13.30 26.64 3.09
N PRO A 148 -13.99 25.61 3.61
CA PRO A 148 -13.32 24.37 3.98
C PRO A 148 -12.63 23.81 2.73
N ALA A 149 -11.35 23.48 2.87
CA ALA A 149 -10.57 22.88 1.80
C ALA A 149 -11.29 21.62 1.30
N ALA A 150 -11.89 21.71 0.11
CA ALA A 150 -12.35 20.52 -0.59
C ALA A 150 -11.10 19.68 -0.87
N ALA A 151 -11.05 18.49 -0.28
CA ALA A 151 -10.18 17.43 -0.77
C ALA A 151 -10.38 17.37 -2.29
N ALA A 152 -9.29 17.35 -3.06
CA ALA A 152 -9.36 17.32 -4.52
C ALA A 152 -9.91 15.96 -5.01
N THR A 153 -11.20 15.72 -4.78
CA THR A 153 -12.00 14.72 -5.47
C THR A 153 -11.79 14.94 -6.96
N GLY A 154 -11.46 13.87 -7.68
CA GLY A 154 -11.43 13.85 -9.13
C GLY A 154 -12.75 14.32 -9.73
N ASN A 155 -12.78 14.45 -11.06
CA ASN A 155 -13.93 15.00 -11.76
C ASN A 155 -15.19 14.14 -11.47
N ILE A 156 -16.17 14.70 -10.76
CA ILE A 156 -17.48 14.07 -10.48
C ILE A 156 -18.54 14.95 -11.15
N PRO A 157 -19.38 14.41 -12.06
CA PRO A 157 -20.46 15.17 -12.69
C PRO A 157 -21.40 15.77 -11.66
N ALA A 158 -21.83 17.02 -11.88
CA ALA A 158 -22.64 17.77 -10.93
C ALA A 158 -24.02 17.14 -10.65
N ASP A 159 -24.53 16.38 -11.62
CA ASP A 159 -25.80 15.65 -11.57
C ASP A 159 -25.65 14.22 -11.05
N PHE A 160 -24.42 13.79 -10.71
CA PHE A 160 -24.19 12.44 -10.20
C PHE A 160 -24.78 12.28 -8.79
N PRO A 161 -25.62 11.25 -8.53
CA PRO A 161 -26.30 11.12 -7.26
C PRO A 161 -25.40 10.45 -6.20
N VAL A 162 -24.38 11.19 -5.74
CA VAL A 162 -23.27 10.71 -4.89
C VAL A 162 -23.76 9.95 -3.66
N GLU A 163 -24.68 10.52 -2.88
CA GLU A 163 -25.11 9.94 -1.60
C GLU A 163 -25.80 8.58 -1.78
N SER A 164 -26.75 8.49 -2.70
CA SER A 164 -27.44 7.22 -2.99
C SER A 164 -26.50 6.20 -3.62
N PHE A 165 -25.55 6.65 -4.44
CA PHE A 165 -24.55 5.79 -5.05
C PHE A 165 -23.63 5.18 -4.00
N LEU A 166 -23.12 5.98 -3.06
CA LEU A 166 -22.26 5.50 -1.98
C LEU A 166 -22.99 4.56 -1.02
N ARG A 167 -24.28 4.80 -0.74
CA ARG A 167 -25.12 3.85 0.01
C ARG A 167 -25.24 2.50 -0.71
N GLY A 168 -25.42 2.53 -2.04
CA GLY A 168 -25.40 1.35 -2.88
C GLY A 168 -24.05 0.63 -2.83
N ALA A 169 -22.94 1.36 -2.96
CA ALA A 169 -21.59 0.81 -2.90
C ALA A 169 -21.30 0.10 -1.56
N LYS A 170 -21.67 0.69 -0.42
CA LYS A 170 -21.57 0.03 0.90
C LYS A 170 -22.37 -1.27 0.97
N THR A 171 -23.58 -1.27 0.41
CA THR A 171 -24.45 -2.46 0.39
C THR A 171 -23.81 -3.57 -0.46
N THR A 172 -23.32 -3.25 -1.65
CA THR A 172 -22.63 -4.19 -2.53
C THR A 172 -21.35 -4.75 -1.89
N PHE A 173 -20.57 -3.91 -1.19
CA PHE A 173 -19.38 -4.35 -0.46
C PHE A 173 -19.73 -5.45 0.55
N ILE A 174 -20.68 -5.18 1.46
CA ILE A 174 -21.08 -6.15 2.50
C ILE A 174 -21.61 -7.44 1.87
N ARG A 175 -22.41 -7.31 0.79
CA ARG A 175 -22.95 -8.46 0.05
C ARG A 175 -21.86 -9.31 -0.55
N LEU A 176 -20.88 -8.71 -1.22
CA LEU A 176 -19.78 -9.45 -1.85
C LEU A 176 -18.87 -10.14 -0.83
N GLN A 177 -18.63 -9.54 0.34
CA GLN A 177 -17.94 -10.23 1.44
C GLN A 177 -18.72 -11.49 1.86
N ALA A 178 -20.03 -11.34 2.11
CA ALA A 178 -20.87 -12.45 2.53
C ALA A 178 -21.00 -13.54 1.44
N ALA A 179 -21.06 -13.15 0.16
CA ALA A 179 -21.07 -14.07 -0.96
C ALA A 179 -19.73 -14.82 -1.10
N ASN A 180 -18.60 -14.13 -0.87
CA ASN A 180 -17.27 -14.75 -0.86
C ASN A 180 -17.17 -15.87 0.18
N ASP A 181 -17.61 -15.57 1.40
CA ASP A 181 -17.58 -16.49 2.54
C ASP A 181 -18.43 -17.73 2.30
N ARG A 182 -19.61 -17.54 1.69
CA ARG A 182 -20.53 -18.65 1.35
C ARG A 182 -20.15 -19.41 0.08
N LYS A 183 -19.13 -18.96 -0.65
CA LYS A 183 -18.82 -19.45 -2.02
C LYS A 183 -19.96 -19.29 -3.02
N ASP A 184 -20.75 -18.23 -2.89
CA ASP A 184 -21.93 -18.00 -3.71
C ASP A 184 -21.55 -17.33 -5.05
N LEU A 185 -21.07 -18.16 -5.99
CA LEU A 185 -20.65 -17.70 -7.33
C LEU A 185 -21.80 -17.09 -8.14
N ASN A 186 -23.05 -17.45 -7.85
CA ASN A 186 -24.18 -16.85 -8.54
C ASN A 186 -24.38 -15.40 -8.10
N ASP A 187 -24.29 -15.13 -6.80
CA ASP A 187 -24.39 -13.77 -6.27
C ASP A 187 -23.20 -12.90 -6.71
N ILE A 188 -21.98 -13.45 -6.70
CA ILE A 188 -20.78 -12.72 -7.15
C ILE A 188 -20.91 -12.31 -8.62
N ARG A 189 -21.38 -13.22 -9.49
CA ARG A 189 -21.55 -12.92 -10.92
C ARG A 189 -22.48 -11.74 -11.19
N GLU A 190 -23.51 -11.56 -10.36
CA GLU A 190 -24.49 -10.47 -10.53
C GLU A 190 -23.90 -9.08 -10.24
N TYR A 191 -22.84 -9.00 -9.44
CA TYR A 191 -22.26 -7.73 -8.97
C TYR A 191 -20.84 -7.46 -9.47
N THR A 192 -20.30 -8.33 -10.32
CA THR A 192 -18.94 -8.23 -10.84
C THR A 192 -18.94 -8.27 -12.36
N THR A 193 -17.94 -7.66 -13.00
CA THR A 193 -17.73 -7.84 -14.43
C THR A 193 -17.28 -9.29 -14.71
N PRO A 194 -17.42 -9.79 -15.95
CA PRO A 194 -16.97 -11.14 -16.30
C PRO A 194 -15.49 -11.41 -15.95
N GLU A 195 -14.63 -10.40 -16.12
CA GLU A 195 -13.21 -10.48 -15.81
C GLU A 195 -12.97 -10.61 -14.30
N MET A 196 -13.65 -9.77 -13.51
CA MET A 196 -13.58 -9.81 -12.06
C MET A 196 -14.17 -11.12 -11.50
N PHE A 197 -15.27 -11.60 -12.09
CA PHE A 197 -15.87 -12.88 -11.74
C PHE A 197 -14.91 -14.05 -11.96
N ALA A 198 -14.18 -14.07 -13.08
CA ALA A 198 -13.21 -15.12 -13.40
C ALA A 198 -12.08 -15.16 -12.35
N GLU A 199 -11.52 -14.00 -12.00
CA GLU A 199 -10.48 -13.87 -10.97
C GLU A 199 -10.96 -14.42 -9.61
N ILE A 200 -12.13 -13.97 -9.14
CA ILE A 200 -12.66 -14.42 -7.86
C ILE A 200 -13.00 -15.91 -7.87
N SER A 201 -13.50 -16.43 -9.00
CA SER A 201 -13.76 -17.87 -9.16
C SER A 201 -12.49 -18.70 -9.01
N MET A 202 -11.37 -18.22 -9.56
CA MET A 202 -10.06 -18.86 -9.37
C MET A 202 -9.62 -18.84 -7.92
N GLN A 203 -9.69 -17.68 -7.24
CA GLN A 203 -9.35 -17.56 -5.82
C GLN A 203 -10.20 -18.49 -4.94
N MET A 204 -11.49 -18.64 -5.25
CA MET A 204 -12.36 -19.59 -4.55
C MET A 204 -11.96 -21.05 -4.77
N GLN A 205 -11.53 -21.38 -5.98
CA GLN A 205 -11.07 -22.73 -6.32
C GLN A 205 -9.74 -23.03 -5.61
N GLU A 206 -8.82 -22.07 -5.57
CA GLU A 206 -7.55 -22.16 -4.85
C GLU A 206 -7.74 -22.32 -3.34
N ARG A 207 -8.72 -21.60 -2.76
CA ARG A 207 -9.09 -21.72 -1.35
C ARG A 207 -9.56 -23.14 -0.99
N GLY A 208 -10.09 -23.90 -1.95
CA GLY A 208 -10.64 -25.23 -1.68
C GLY A 208 -11.68 -25.16 -0.57
N ASP A 209 -11.74 -26.17 0.30
CA ASP A 209 -12.72 -26.27 1.40
C ASP A 209 -12.38 -25.48 2.67
N ALA A 210 -11.36 -24.62 2.62
CA ALA A 210 -11.06 -23.75 3.75
C ALA A 210 -12.27 -22.85 4.06
N ALA A 211 -12.71 -22.90 5.32
CA ALA A 211 -13.77 -22.04 5.82
C ALA A 211 -13.29 -20.59 5.86
N GLN A 212 -14.18 -19.67 5.54
CA GLN A 212 -13.91 -18.25 5.55
C GLN A 212 -15.10 -17.50 6.14
N LYS A 213 -14.80 -16.54 6.99
CA LYS A 213 -15.79 -15.61 7.53
C LYS A 213 -15.18 -14.23 7.66
N THR A 214 -15.86 -13.22 7.13
CA THR A 214 -15.49 -11.83 7.21
C THR A 214 -16.64 -11.05 7.85
N ASP A 215 -16.39 -10.46 9.02
CA ASP A 215 -17.33 -9.54 9.66
C ASP A 215 -16.92 -8.08 9.36
N VAL A 216 -17.84 -7.30 8.83
CA VAL A 216 -17.62 -5.86 8.58
C VAL A 216 -17.89 -5.08 9.86
N VAL A 217 -16.83 -4.60 10.51
CA VAL A 217 -16.92 -3.87 11.79
C VAL A 217 -17.26 -2.41 11.56
N ALA A 218 -16.60 -1.78 10.60
CA ALA A 218 -16.84 -0.40 10.20
C ALA A 218 -16.53 -0.22 8.72
N ILE A 219 -17.29 0.65 8.04
CA ILE A 219 -17.05 1.01 6.64
C ILE A 219 -17.46 2.45 6.32
N ASP A 220 -16.50 3.19 5.81
CA ASP A 220 -16.63 4.53 5.27
C ASP A 220 -16.29 4.52 3.78
N THR A 221 -16.96 5.39 3.04
CA THR A 221 -16.83 5.44 1.58
C THR A 221 -16.78 6.87 1.09
N VAL A 222 -15.87 7.15 0.17
CA VAL A 222 -15.74 8.45 -0.51
C VAL A 222 -15.69 8.20 -2.01
N LEU A 223 -16.53 8.90 -2.77
CA LEU A 223 -16.45 8.89 -4.23
C LEU A 223 -15.24 9.74 -4.65
N LEU A 224 -14.30 9.13 -5.36
CA LEU A 224 -13.08 9.81 -5.79
C LEU A 224 -13.21 10.38 -7.19
N GLU A 225 -13.85 9.67 -8.12
CA GLU A 225 -13.92 10.05 -9.53
C GLU A 225 -15.12 9.38 -10.19
N VAL A 226 -15.73 10.06 -11.18
CA VAL A 226 -16.61 9.42 -12.17
C VAL A 226 -16.17 9.86 -13.56
N ALA A 227 -15.70 8.92 -14.36
CA ALA A 227 -15.18 9.17 -15.71
C ALA A 227 -15.94 8.37 -16.75
N ASN A 228 -16.12 8.94 -17.94
CA ASN A 228 -16.66 8.23 -19.09
C ASN A 228 -15.51 7.83 -20.03
N GLU A 229 -15.43 6.54 -20.34
CA GLU A 229 -14.46 5.93 -21.25
C GLU A 229 -15.19 5.22 -22.38
N GLY A 230 -15.34 5.92 -23.51
CA GLY A 230 -16.11 5.41 -24.65
C GLY A 230 -17.58 5.19 -24.25
N THR A 231 -18.02 3.93 -24.28
CA THR A 231 -19.38 3.52 -23.90
C THR A 231 -19.49 3.07 -22.45
N GLN A 232 -18.46 3.24 -21.63
CA GLN A 232 -18.50 2.87 -20.21
C GLN A 232 -18.40 4.11 -19.32
N ALA A 233 -19.18 4.13 -18.25
CA ALA A 233 -18.91 4.99 -17.11
C ALA A 233 -18.16 4.18 -16.07
N ILE A 234 -17.16 4.79 -15.45
CA ILE A 234 -16.35 4.20 -14.39
C ILE A 234 -16.41 5.14 -13.19
N ALA A 235 -16.82 4.61 -12.05
CA ALA A 235 -16.80 5.30 -10.78
C ALA A 235 -15.78 4.63 -9.87
N SER A 236 -14.97 5.44 -9.20
CA SER A 236 -13.95 4.97 -8.27
C SER A 236 -14.30 5.40 -6.86
N VAL A 237 -14.49 4.43 -5.97
CA VAL A 237 -14.91 4.66 -4.59
C VAL A 237 -13.81 4.21 -3.65
N ARG A 238 -13.27 5.12 -2.85
CA ARG A 238 -12.40 4.73 -1.73
C ARG A 238 -13.26 4.16 -0.63
N MET A 239 -12.87 2.99 -0.15
CA MET A 239 -13.48 2.26 0.95
C MET A 239 -12.45 2.10 2.05
N THR A 240 -12.76 2.60 3.24
CA THR A 240 -11.90 2.50 4.42
C THR A 240 -12.68 1.96 5.59
N GLY A 241 -12.06 1.21 6.48
CA GLY A 241 -12.76 0.72 7.65
C GLY A 241 -12.03 -0.38 8.39
N GLN A 242 -12.79 -1.21 9.09
CA GLN A 242 -12.28 -2.34 9.85
C GLN A 242 -13.04 -3.63 9.51
N LEU A 243 -12.31 -4.70 9.29
CA LEU A 243 -12.82 -6.03 9.01
C LEU A 243 -12.26 -7.01 10.02
N ARG A 244 -13.02 -8.06 10.32
CA ARG A 244 -12.56 -9.17 11.14
C ARG A 244 -12.63 -10.45 10.34
N GLU A 245 -11.51 -11.14 10.17
CA GLU A 245 -11.44 -12.39 9.43
C GLU A 245 -11.32 -13.58 10.39
N ASN A 246 -12.10 -14.65 10.15
CA ASN A 246 -12.13 -15.88 10.96
C ASN A 246 -12.21 -15.65 12.48
N ASN A 247 -13.04 -14.68 12.90
CA ASN A 247 -13.18 -14.24 14.29
C ASN A 247 -11.87 -13.71 14.95
N GLY A 248 -10.88 -13.33 14.13
CA GLY A 248 -9.62 -12.75 14.57
C GLY A 248 -9.75 -11.35 15.18
N ALA A 249 -8.63 -10.63 15.23
CA ALA A 249 -8.63 -9.22 15.58
C ALA A 249 -9.23 -8.37 14.43
N PRO A 250 -9.90 -7.25 14.73
CA PRO A 250 -10.23 -6.27 13.69
C PRO A 250 -8.96 -5.72 13.05
N GLU A 251 -8.93 -5.71 11.73
CA GLU A 251 -7.87 -5.16 10.90
C GLU A 251 -8.39 -3.98 10.09
N SER A 252 -7.57 -2.95 9.93
CA SER A 252 -7.92 -1.80 9.10
C SER A 252 -7.65 -2.10 7.63
N PHE A 253 -8.51 -1.60 6.75
CA PHE A 253 -8.30 -1.68 5.30
C PHE A 253 -8.52 -0.31 4.64
N ASP A 254 -7.87 -0.12 3.49
CA ASP A 254 -7.98 1.07 2.65
C ASP A 254 -7.83 0.67 1.18
N GLU A 255 -8.97 0.62 0.50
CA GLU A 255 -9.10 0.12 -0.86
C GLU A 255 -9.82 1.12 -1.75
N ILE A 256 -9.54 1.09 -3.05
CA ILE A 256 -10.30 1.81 -4.06
C ILE A 256 -10.99 0.76 -4.92
N TRP A 257 -12.32 0.81 -4.93
CA TRP A 257 -13.15 -0.06 -5.74
C TRP A 257 -13.55 0.67 -7.01
N HIS A 258 -13.24 0.08 -8.16
CA HIS A 258 -13.63 0.58 -9.46
C HIS A 258 -14.86 -0.19 -9.93
N VAL A 259 -15.98 0.52 -10.07
CA VAL A 259 -17.20 -0.02 -10.65
C VAL A 259 -17.45 0.59 -12.02
N GLN A 260 -18.02 -0.18 -12.93
CA GLN A 260 -18.33 0.26 -14.27
C GLN A 260 -19.77 -0.02 -14.63
N LYS A 261 -20.34 0.84 -15.49
CA LYS A 261 -21.66 0.68 -16.08
C LYS A 261 -21.56 0.89 -17.58
N ASN A 262 -22.26 0.06 -18.36
CA ASN A 262 -22.38 0.26 -19.80
C ASN A 262 -23.39 1.39 -20.07
N LEU A 263 -22.94 2.46 -20.71
CA LEU A 263 -23.77 3.61 -21.09
C LEU A 263 -24.61 3.35 -22.35
N ALA A 264 -24.27 2.33 -23.14
CA ALA A 264 -25.05 1.96 -24.32
C ALA A 264 -26.29 1.10 -23.97
N ASP A 265 -26.42 0.65 -22.71
CA ASP A 265 -27.54 -0.15 -22.23
C ASP A 265 -28.18 0.52 -21.00
N ASP A 266 -29.40 1.04 -21.19
CA ASP A 266 -30.15 1.72 -20.13
C ASP A 266 -30.44 0.82 -18.92
N LYS A 267 -30.50 -0.51 -19.13
CA LYS A 267 -30.73 -1.50 -18.08
C LYS A 267 -29.45 -1.92 -17.38
N SER A 268 -28.29 -1.44 -17.84
CA SER A 268 -27.01 -1.77 -17.23
C SER A 268 -26.94 -1.26 -15.79
N VAL A 269 -26.43 -2.12 -14.93
CA VAL A 269 -26.14 -1.84 -13.52
C VAL A 269 -24.65 -1.58 -13.32
N TRP A 270 -24.30 -0.99 -12.18
CA TRP A 270 -22.91 -0.83 -11.78
C TRP A 270 -22.34 -2.17 -11.32
N LEU A 271 -21.27 -2.63 -11.99
CA LEU A 271 -20.58 -3.87 -11.70
C LEU A 271 -19.17 -3.58 -11.22
N LEU A 272 -18.69 -4.33 -10.22
CA LEU A 272 -17.32 -4.24 -9.75
C LEU A 272 -16.35 -4.77 -10.82
N ALA A 273 -15.45 -3.90 -11.27
CA ALA A 273 -14.46 -4.18 -12.31
C ALA A 273 -13.05 -4.35 -11.75
N GLY A 274 -12.77 -3.83 -10.55
CA GLY A 274 -11.47 -3.99 -9.91
C GLY A 274 -11.40 -3.41 -8.51
N ILE A 275 -10.39 -3.88 -7.77
CA ILE A 275 -10.03 -3.46 -6.43
C ILE A 275 -8.56 -3.06 -6.46
N GLN A 276 -8.24 -1.93 -5.85
CA GLN A 276 -6.88 -1.43 -5.72
C GLN A 276 -6.58 -1.13 -4.27
N GLN A 277 -5.47 -1.66 -3.75
CA GLN A 277 -5.01 -1.35 -2.38
C GLN A 277 -4.34 0.01 -2.36
N THR A 278 -4.70 0.87 -1.40
CA THR A 278 -4.03 2.16 -1.20
C THR A 278 -2.78 2.01 -0.32
N THR A 279 -2.76 1.02 0.56
CA THR A 279 -1.63 0.71 1.44
C THR A 279 -0.82 -0.43 0.82
N LEU A 280 0.42 -0.14 0.41
CA LEU A 280 1.39 -1.16 0.01
C LEU A 280 1.94 -1.82 1.28
N HIS A 281 1.61 -3.10 1.50
CA HIS A 281 2.25 -3.94 2.50
C HIS A 281 3.56 -4.54 1.98
#